data_AF-A0A806C700-F1
#
_entry.id   AF-A0A806C700-F1
#
_cell.length_a   1.000
_cell.length_b   1.000
_cell.length_c   1.000
_cell.angle_alpha   90.00
_cell.angle_beta   90.00
_cell.angle_gamma   90.00
#
_symmetry.space_group_name_H-M   'P 1'
#
loop_
_entity.id
_entity.type
_entity.pdbx_description
1 polymer ?
#
loop_
_entity_poly.entity_id
_entity_poly.type
_entity_poly.pdbx_seq_one_letter_code
_entity_poly.pdbx_strand_id
1 'polypeptide(L)'
;MNKKMFIICAVFALISSCKNYASGEDLKQNVKEQVKGFLDTKKEELTEGIKSLGSEVSSKVGELMQADEPQGQLQHQVAQDVNDVDQEVEKLKKELEDLKKKVDGTNDKTTLETYSGYEKELEKLEEELKKKLEELKDKLKDKKEDKEKLEKELKELKEKLKEKKEKRKKALEETQKKFKGYQRQVESAGGVTHGAQAKNKGGAGKQAWSEASKLGLLDRSYSTDTDTSDMSSGIIEGALQKIEEELKEIEEESKSSEQKKE
;
A
#
# COMPACT_ATOMS: atom_id res chain seq x y z
N MET A 1 -25.72 -26.66 -33.25
CA MET A 1 -24.88 -26.70 -32.03
C MET A 1 -23.48 -27.11 -32.42
N ASN A 2 -22.49 -26.27 -32.12
CA ASN A 2 -21.09 -26.50 -32.47
C ASN A 2 -20.54 -27.71 -31.69
N LYS A 3 -19.85 -28.64 -32.37
CA LYS A 3 -19.26 -29.88 -31.77
C LYS A 3 -18.40 -29.62 -30.53
N LYS A 4 -17.82 -28.42 -30.40
CA LYS A 4 -17.03 -27.99 -29.24
C LYS A 4 -17.86 -27.78 -27.95
N MET A 5 -19.14 -27.41 -28.08
CA MET A 5 -20.03 -27.20 -26.93
C MET A 5 -20.46 -28.52 -26.29
N PHE A 6 -20.61 -29.59 -27.08
CA PHE A 6 -20.95 -30.92 -26.57
C PHE A 6 -19.82 -31.56 -25.76
N ILE A 7 -18.56 -31.33 -26.15
CA ILE A 7 -17.38 -31.85 -25.44
C ILE A 7 -17.25 -31.22 -24.05
N ILE A 8 -17.50 -29.91 -23.94
CA ILE A 8 -17.43 -29.19 -22.65
C ILE A 8 -18.55 -29.65 -21.71
N CYS A 9 -19.77 -29.85 -22.22
CA CYS A 9 -20.88 -30.37 -21.42
C CYS A 9 -20.64 -31.81 -20.94
N ALA A 10 -20.01 -32.66 -21.75
CA ALA A 10 -19.68 -34.03 -21.36
C ALA A 10 -18.61 -34.09 -20.25
N VAL A 11 -17.60 -33.22 -20.30
CA VAL A 11 -16.55 -33.13 -19.26
C VAL A 11 -17.12 -32.61 -17.93
N PHE A 12 -18.02 -31.62 -17.98
CA PHE A 12 -18.68 -31.09 -16.77
C PHE A 12 -19.61 -32.12 -16.12
N ALA A 13 -20.31 -32.93 -16.92
CA ALA A 13 -21.13 -34.04 -16.42
C ALA A 13 -20.27 -35.13 -15.75
N LEU A 14 -19.12 -35.49 -16.35
CA LEU A 14 -18.21 -36.51 -15.82
C LEU A 14 -17.60 -36.10 -14.47
N ILE A 15 -17.18 -34.84 -14.33
CA ILE A 15 -16.62 -34.29 -13.08
C ILE A 15 -17.70 -34.22 -11.98
N SER A 16 -18.94 -33.92 -12.36
CA SER A 16 -20.07 -33.83 -11.42
C SER A 16 -20.50 -35.21 -10.90
N SER A 17 -20.45 -36.26 -11.74
CA SER A 17 -20.72 -37.64 -11.31
C SER A 17 -19.65 -38.23 -10.39
N CYS A 18 -18.39 -37.79 -10.50
CA CYS A 18 -17.31 -38.25 -9.62
C CYS A 18 -17.34 -37.62 -8.22
N LYS A 19 -18.24 -36.67 -7.96
CA LYS A 19 -18.34 -36.00 -6.65
C LYS A 19 -19.32 -36.66 -5.67
N ASN A 20 -20.14 -37.60 -6.13
CA ASN A 20 -21.20 -38.23 -5.33
C ASN A 20 -21.01 -39.72 -5.04
N TYR A 21 -19.84 -40.31 -5.35
CA TYR A 21 -19.62 -41.75 -5.14
C TYR A 21 -18.15 -42.05 -4.80
N ALA A 22 -17.74 -41.73 -3.57
CA ALA A 22 -16.66 -42.40 -2.82
C ALA A 22 -16.35 -41.59 -1.54
N SER A 23 -17.30 -41.55 -0.61
CA SER A 23 -16.97 -41.33 0.79
C SER A 23 -16.48 -42.68 1.33
N GLY A 24 -15.18 -42.80 1.54
CA GLY A 24 -14.53 -43.98 2.12
C GLY A 24 -13.11 -43.63 2.50
N GLU A 25 -12.86 -43.55 3.81
CA GLU A 25 -11.60 -43.09 4.41
C GLU A 25 -10.36 -43.96 4.08
N ASP A 26 -10.52 -45.08 3.37
CA ASP A 26 -9.43 -46.02 3.04
C ASP A 26 -8.64 -45.66 1.77
N LEU A 27 -9.05 -44.67 0.97
CA LEU A 27 -8.36 -44.33 -0.30
C LEU A 27 -7.18 -43.33 -0.13
N LYS A 28 -6.96 -42.81 1.08
CA LYS A 28 -6.02 -41.69 1.32
C LYS A 28 -4.54 -42.10 1.38
N GLN A 29 -4.23 -43.36 1.73
CA GLN A 29 -2.84 -43.75 1.97
C GLN A 29 -2.15 -44.31 0.72
N ASN A 30 -2.84 -45.14 -0.06
CA ASN A 30 -2.27 -45.79 -1.25
C ASN A 30 -2.11 -44.82 -2.44
N VAL A 31 -3.05 -43.89 -2.63
CA VAL A 31 -2.97 -42.88 -3.70
C VAL A 31 -1.85 -41.87 -3.45
N LYS A 32 -1.55 -41.54 -2.19
CA LYS A 32 -0.50 -40.57 -1.87
C LYS A 32 0.90 -41.12 -2.18
N GLU A 33 1.11 -42.42 -1.98
CA GLU A 33 2.37 -43.11 -2.28
C GLU A 33 2.50 -43.37 -3.79
N GLN A 34 1.42 -43.76 -4.48
CA GLN A 34 1.40 -43.88 -5.95
C GLN A 34 1.58 -42.55 -6.67
N VAL A 35 0.93 -41.47 -6.23
CA VAL A 35 1.06 -40.14 -6.86
C VAL A 35 2.45 -39.56 -6.63
N LYS A 36 3.05 -39.82 -5.46
CA LYS A 36 4.43 -39.40 -5.20
C LYS A 36 5.42 -40.18 -6.07
N GLY A 37 5.28 -41.50 -6.15
CA GLY A 37 6.06 -42.33 -7.08
C GLY A 37 5.91 -41.88 -8.53
N PHE A 38 4.67 -41.62 -8.99
CA PHE A 38 4.41 -41.18 -10.35
C PHE A 38 4.97 -39.78 -10.65
N LEU A 39 4.94 -38.85 -9.68
CA LEU A 39 5.55 -37.52 -9.81
C LEU A 39 7.08 -37.60 -9.84
N ASP A 40 7.68 -38.45 -9.02
CA ASP A 40 9.14 -38.64 -8.99
C ASP A 40 9.63 -39.30 -10.29
N THR A 41 8.94 -40.35 -10.78
CA THR A 41 9.26 -40.99 -12.06
C THR A 41 9.06 -40.03 -13.24
N LYS A 42 7.98 -39.23 -13.25
CA LYS A 42 7.75 -38.22 -14.29
C LYS A 42 8.80 -37.10 -14.25
N LYS A 43 9.24 -36.70 -13.06
CA LYS A 43 10.29 -35.69 -12.90
C LYS A 43 11.61 -36.21 -13.45
N GLU A 44 11.99 -37.44 -13.15
CA GLU A 44 13.21 -38.07 -13.68
C GLU A 44 13.15 -38.23 -15.20
N GLU A 45 12.03 -38.74 -15.74
CA GLU A 45 11.77 -38.88 -17.18
C GLU A 45 11.80 -37.53 -17.91
N LEU A 46 11.29 -36.46 -17.29
CA LEU A 46 11.37 -35.09 -17.83
C LEU A 46 12.81 -34.55 -17.78
N THR A 47 13.55 -34.84 -16.72
CA THR A 47 14.94 -34.37 -16.57
C THR A 47 15.88 -35.07 -17.55
N GLU A 48 15.65 -36.35 -17.79
CA GLU A 48 16.39 -37.15 -18.77
C GLU A 48 16.00 -36.78 -20.21
N GLY A 49 14.71 -36.54 -20.46
CA GLY A 49 14.21 -35.99 -21.73
C GLY A 49 14.74 -34.59 -22.06
N ILE A 50 14.91 -33.73 -21.05
CA ILE A 50 15.56 -32.41 -21.23
C ILE A 50 17.05 -32.55 -21.51
N LYS A 51 17.75 -33.52 -20.89
CA LYS A 51 19.16 -33.80 -21.19
C LYS A 51 19.35 -34.35 -22.61
N SER A 52 18.47 -35.25 -23.05
CA SER A 52 18.52 -35.79 -24.42
C SER A 52 18.20 -34.73 -25.47
N LEU A 53 17.16 -33.91 -25.25
CA LEU A 53 16.85 -32.74 -26.09
C LEU A 53 17.98 -31.70 -26.08
N GLY A 54 18.61 -31.46 -24.93
CA GLY A 54 19.77 -30.58 -24.84
C GLY A 54 20.95 -31.08 -25.66
N SER A 55 21.22 -32.39 -25.65
CA SER A 55 22.28 -33.00 -26.47
C SER A 55 21.94 -33.07 -27.96
N GLU A 56 20.66 -33.28 -28.33
CA GLU A 56 20.20 -33.37 -29.72
C GLU A 56 20.11 -31.98 -30.38
N VAL A 57 19.74 -30.95 -29.61
CA VAL A 57 19.84 -29.54 -30.03
C VAL A 57 21.30 -29.12 -30.11
N SER A 58 22.16 -29.55 -29.17
CA SER A 58 23.61 -29.28 -29.25
C SER A 58 24.29 -29.96 -30.45
N SER A 59 23.83 -31.14 -30.88
CA SER A 59 24.40 -31.83 -32.04
C SER A 59 23.87 -31.29 -33.38
N LYS A 60 22.61 -30.84 -33.44
CA LYS A 60 22.04 -30.17 -34.63
C LYS A 60 22.51 -28.73 -34.83
N VAL A 61 22.93 -28.04 -33.76
CA VAL A 61 23.57 -26.72 -33.85
C VAL A 61 25.01 -26.82 -34.37
N GLY A 62 25.70 -27.96 -34.14
CA GLY A 62 27.06 -28.21 -34.61
C GLY A 62 27.21 -28.35 -36.14
N GLU A 63 26.19 -28.80 -36.85
CA GLU A 63 26.23 -28.98 -38.32
C GLU A 63 25.78 -27.75 -39.12
N LEU A 64 25.17 -26.74 -38.49
CA LEU A 64 24.53 -25.61 -39.19
C LEU A 64 25.25 -24.25 -39.04
N MET A 65 26.35 -24.16 -38.29
CA MET A 65 27.09 -22.91 -38.10
C MET A 65 28.42 -22.86 -38.88
N GLN A 66 28.31 -22.74 -40.20
CA GLN A 66 29.21 -21.89 -40.98
C GLN A 66 28.44 -20.63 -41.39
N ALA A 67 28.20 -19.73 -40.44
CA ALA A 67 27.90 -18.33 -40.70
C ALA A 67 27.95 -17.57 -39.38
N ASP A 68 28.70 -16.46 -39.37
CA ASP A 68 28.83 -15.48 -38.29
C ASP A 68 27.49 -15.06 -37.66
N GLU A 69 27.31 -15.28 -36.35
CA GLU A 69 26.85 -14.29 -35.35
C GLU A 69 26.66 -14.89 -33.93
N PRO A 70 26.77 -14.11 -32.83
CA PRO A 70 27.04 -14.61 -31.48
C PRO A 70 25.76 -14.94 -30.70
N GLN A 71 25.28 -16.18 -30.76
CA GLN A 71 24.15 -16.65 -29.93
C GLN A 71 24.47 -16.79 -28.43
N GLY A 72 25.73 -16.70 -28.00
CA GLY A 72 26.14 -16.81 -26.60
C GLY A 72 25.79 -15.61 -25.70
N GLN A 73 25.51 -14.43 -26.27
CA GLN A 73 25.17 -13.22 -25.49
C GLN A 73 23.70 -13.19 -25.03
N LEU A 74 22.78 -13.78 -25.80
CA LEU A 74 21.33 -13.72 -25.53
C LEU A 74 20.92 -14.56 -24.31
N GLN A 75 21.48 -15.75 -24.13
CA GLN A 75 21.13 -16.60 -22.97
C GLN A 75 21.68 -16.06 -21.65
N HIS A 76 22.86 -15.44 -21.68
CA HIS A 76 23.44 -14.83 -20.48
C HIS A 76 22.70 -13.53 -20.09
N GLN A 77 22.26 -12.72 -21.07
CA GLN A 77 21.41 -11.54 -20.84
C GLN A 77 20.05 -11.91 -20.24
N VAL A 78 19.38 -12.95 -20.76
CA VAL A 78 18.05 -13.35 -20.26
C VAL A 78 18.13 -13.91 -18.83
N ALA A 79 19.20 -14.63 -18.47
CA ALA A 79 19.39 -15.12 -17.11
C ALA A 79 19.81 -14.01 -16.11
N GLN A 80 20.55 -12.99 -16.56
CA GLN A 80 20.88 -11.81 -15.75
C GLN A 80 19.64 -10.94 -15.51
N ASP A 81 18.86 -10.64 -16.56
CA ASP A 81 17.61 -9.87 -16.49
C ASP A 81 16.60 -10.46 -15.50
N VAL A 82 16.42 -11.79 -15.47
CA VAL A 82 15.43 -12.43 -14.59
C VAL A 82 15.83 -12.34 -13.12
N ASN A 83 17.14 -12.35 -12.83
CA ASN A 83 17.68 -12.27 -11.47
C ASN A 83 17.63 -10.84 -10.91
N ASP A 84 17.86 -9.83 -11.76
CA ASP A 84 17.70 -8.42 -11.39
C ASP A 84 16.24 -8.08 -11.05
N VAL A 85 15.28 -8.63 -11.81
CA VAL A 85 13.86 -8.36 -11.56
C VAL A 85 13.36 -8.99 -10.26
N ASP A 86 13.85 -10.17 -9.87
CA ASP A 86 13.51 -10.76 -8.56
C ASP A 86 14.01 -9.92 -7.39
N GLN A 87 15.25 -9.40 -7.49
CA GLN A 87 15.77 -8.48 -6.48
C GLN A 87 14.94 -7.20 -6.39
N GLU A 88 14.48 -6.70 -7.53
CA GLU A 88 13.69 -5.48 -7.60
C GLU A 88 12.25 -5.64 -7.09
N VAL A 89 11.62 -6.80 -7.24
CA VAL A 89 10.31 -7.10 -6.63
C VAL A 89 10.45 -7.24 -5.11
N GLU A 90 11.50 -7.90 -4.63
CA GLU A 90 11.78 -8.00 -3.20
C GLU A 90 12.13 -6.64 -2.56
N LYS A 91 12.77 -5.72 -3.31
CA LYS A 91 12.95 -4.32 -2.88
C LYS A 91 11.59 -3.62 -2.71
N LEU A 92 10.72 -3.67 -3.71
CA LEU A 92 9.38 -3.06 -3.64
C LEU A 92 8.56 -3.58 -2.46
N LYS A 93 8.64 -4.88 -2.19
CA LYS A 93 7.94 -5.52 -1.08
C LYS A 93 8.43 -5.02 0.28
N LYS A 94 9.74 -4.81 0.44
CA LYS A 94 10.32 -4.21 1.65
C LYS A 94 9.88 -2.76 1.82
N GLU A 95 9.94 -1.96 0.75
CA GLU A 95 9.47 -0.57 0.78
C GLU A 95 7.99 -0.47 1.13
N LEU A 96 7.16 -1.39 0.61
CA LEU A 96 5.74 -1.48 0.96
C LEU A 96 5.54 -1.85 2.42
N GLU A 97 6.29 -2.82 2.94
CA GLU A 97 6.21 -3.23 4.35
C GLU A 97 6.66 -2.10 5.30
N ASP A 98 7.70 -1.36 4.92
CA ASP A 98 8.18 -0.21 5.68
C ASP A 98 7.17 0.94 5.65
N LEU A 99 6.57 1.24 4.49
CA LEU A 99 5.49 2.21 4.38
C LEU A 99 4.28 1.80 5.22
N LYS A 100 3.91 0.51 5.20
CA LYS A 100 2.84 -0.03 6.04
C LYS A 100 3.14 0.16 7.54
N LYS A 101 4.38 -0.09 7.98
CA LYS A 101 4.79 0.16 9.37
C LYS A 101 4.71 1.64 9.74
N LYS A 102 5.15 2.55 8.85
CA LYS A 102 5.04 4.01 9.04
C LYS A 102 3.57 4.41 9.21
N VAL A 103 2.71 3.94 8.30
CA VAL A 103 1.26 4.22 8.31
C VAL A 103 0.62 3.64 9.57
N ASP A 104 1.01 2.44 10.00
CA ASP A 104 0.43 1.80 11.19
C ASP A 104 0.86 2.49 12.49
N GLY A 105 2.08 3.01 12.53
CA GLY A 105 2.63 3.79 13.64
C GLY A 105 2.10 5.23 13.75
N THR A 106 1.27 5.70 12.81
CA THR A 106 0.70 7.05 12.91
C THR A 106 -0.30 7.17 14.06
N ASN A 107 -0.45 8.39 14.58
CA ASN A 107 -1.36 8.71 15.67
C ASN A 107 -2.17 9.98 15.34
N ASP A 108 -2.97 10.43 16.30
CA ASP A 108 -3.85 11.59 16.11
C ASP A 108 -3.10 12.90 15.88
N LYS A 109 -1.78 12.96 16.13
CA LYS A 109 -0.92 14.13 15.91
C LYS A 109 -0.29 14.14 14.51
N THR A 110 -0.41 13.05 13.76
CA THR A 110 0.14 12.98 12.40
C THR A 110 -0.59 13.99 11.50
N THR A 111 0.19 14.83 10.81
CA THR A 111 -0.33 15.91 9.97
C THR A 111 -0.88 15.40 8.66
N LEU A 112 -1.74 16.20 8.04
CA LEU A 112 -2.24 15.92 6.69
C LEU A 112 -1.13 15.86 5.63
N GLU A 113 -0.13 16.75 5.73
CA GLU A 113 1.07 16.75 4.88
C GLU A 113 1.81 15.39 4.92
N THR A 114 1.95 14.81 6.11
CA THR A 114 2.60 13.51 6.28
C THR A 114 1.84 12.41 5.52
N TYR A 115 0.49 12.40 5.63
CA TYR A 115 -0.33 11.45 4.88
C TYR A 115 -0.21 11.67 3.37
N SER A 116 -0.21 12.91 2.89
CA SER A 116 0.03 13.22 1.48
C SER A 116 1.41 12.75 0.99
N GLY A 117 2.44 12.84 1.85
CA GLY A 117 3.76 12.28 1.56
C GLY A 117 3.71 10.77 1.34
N TYR A 118 3.00 10.04 2.19
CA TYR A 118 2.80 8.60 2.04
C TYR A 118 1.97 8.24 0.80
N GLU A 119 0.98 9.04 0.39
CA GLU A 119 0.26 8.84 -0.89
C GLU A 119 1.21 8.91 -2.08
N LYS A 120 2.13 9.89 -2.08
CA LYS A 120 3.14 10.05 -3.13
C LYS A 120 4.15 8.89 -3.15
N GLU A 121 4.57 8.38 -1.98
CA GLU A 121 5.38 7.17 -1.89
C GLU A 121 4.62 5.97 -2.49
N LEU A 122 3.36 5.78 -2.12
CA LEU A 122 2.52 4.68 -2.62
C LEU A 122 2.29 4.74 -4.13
N GLU A 123 2.07 5.93 -4.69
CA GLU A 123 1.90 6.13 -6.14
C GLU A 123 3.17 5.78 -6.94
N LYS A 124 4.36 6.10 -6.39
CA LYS A 124 5.63 5.67 -7.00
C LYS A 124 5.77 4.15 -7.01
N LEU A 125 5.42 3.49 -5.92
CA LEU A 125 5.44 2.02 -5.84
C LEU A 125 4.45 1.40 -6.83
N GLU A 126 3.25 1.97 -6.99
CA GLU A 126 2.25 1.52 -7.98
C GLU A 126 2.80 1.64 -9.42
N GLU A 127 3.43 2.75 -9.77
CA GLU A 127 4.00 2.97 -11.11
C GLU A 127 5.23 2.08 -11.38
N GLU A 128 6.11 1.86 -10.39
CA GLU A 128 7.23 0.94 -10.53
C GLU A 128 6.78 -0.51 -10.70
N LEU A 129 5.76 -0.94 -9.94
CA LEU A 129 5.17 -2.26 -10.10
C LEU A 129 4.58 -2.44 -11.51
N LYS A 130 3.93 -1.39 -12.03
CA LYS A 130 3.34 -1.38 -13.38
C LYS A 130 4.38 -1.43 -14.50
N LYS A 131 5.51 -0.73 -14.36
CA LYS A 131 6.64 -0.81 -15.32
C LYS A 131 7.22 -2.22 -15.38
N LYS A 132 7.51 -2.79 -14.21
CA LYS A 132 7.99 -4.18 -14.09
C LYS A 132 7.00 -5.17 -14.70
N LEU A 133 5.70 -4.85 -14.63
CA LEU A 133 4.67 -5.64 -15.28
C LEU A 133 4.82 -5.75 -16.79
N GLU A 134 5.12 -4.62 -17.43
CA GLU A 134 5.28 -4.56 -18.88
C GLU A 134 6.56 -5.25 -19.32
N GLU A 135 7.67 -5.00 -18.62
CA GLU A 135 8.98 -5.61 -18.91
C GLU A 135 8.94 -7.14 -18.83
N LEU A 136 8.14 -7.67 -17.91
CA LEU A 136 8.03 -9.10 -17.68
C LEU A 136 6.89 -9.77 -18.43
N LYS A 137 6.05 -9.06 -19.17
CA LYS A 137 4.80 -9.59 -19.77
C LYS A 137 5.02 -10.87 -20.60
N ASP A 138 6.22 -11.05 -21.14
CA ASP A 138 6.63 -12.23 -21.92
C ASP A 138 7.33 -13.34 -21.10
N LYS A 139 7.76 -13.06 -19.86
CA LYS A 139 8.51 -13.96 -18.95
C LYS A 139 7.69 -14.45 -17.72
N LEU A 140 6.45 -13.99 -17.53
CA LEU A 140 5.74 -13.98 -16.22
C LEU A 140 4.71 -15.10 -15.92
N LYS A 141 4.86 -16.33 -16.42
CA LYS A 141 3.88 -17.38 -16.05
C LYS A 141 4.02 -17.84 -14.59
N ASP A 142 5.20 -17.73 -13.99
CA ASP A 142 5.48 -18.34 -12.68
C ASP A 142 5.42 -17.36 -11.49
N LYS A 143 5.33 -16.03 -11.73
CA LYS A 143 5.35 -14.98 -10.67
C LYS A 143 4.01 -14.27 -10.47
N LYS A 144 2.93 -14.86 -10.97
CA LYS A 144 1.59 -14.24 -10.94
C LYS A 144 1.04 -14.08 -9.52
N GLU A 145 1.38 -14.99 -8.61
CA GLU A 145 0.82 -15.04 -7.26
C GLU A 145 1.38 -13.94 -6.34
N ASP A 146 2.71 -13.72 -6.33
CA ASP A 146 3.34 -12.64 -5.56
C ASP A 146 2.90 -11.26 -6.04
N LYS A 147 2.71 -11.12 -7.35
CA LYS A 147 2.18 -9.91 -7.97
C LYS A 147 0.75 -9.62 -7.50
N GLU A 148 -0.15 -10.59 -7.58
CA GLU A 148 -1.54 -10.40 -7.13
C GLU A 148 -1.58 -10.06 -5.63
N LYS A 149 -0.65 -10.59 -4.84
CA LYS A 149 -0.51 -10.25 -3.42
C LYS A 149 -0.05 -8.81 -3.21
N LEU A 150 0.99 -8.36 -3.91
CA LEU A 150 1.48 -6.97 -3.86
C LEU A 150 0.41 -5.96 -4.29
N GLU A 151 -0.33 -6.23 -5.37
CA GLU A 151 -1.43 -5.36 -5.83
C GLU A 151 -2.54 -5.24 -4.78
N LYS A 152 -2.89 -6.35 -4.10
CA LYS A 152 -3.88 -6.34 -3.01
C LYS A 152 -3.37 -5.55 -1.81
N GLU A 153 -2.13 -5.76 -1.39
CA GLU A 153 -1.53 -5.04 -0.25
C GLU A 153 -1.42 -3.53 -0.51
N LEU A 154 -1.04 -3.12 -1.73
CA LEU A 154 -1.05 -1.71 -2.15
C LEU A 154 -2.45 -1.11 -2.05
N LYS A 155 -3.48 -1.82 -2.56
CA LYS A 155 -4.86 -1.36 -2.51
C LYS A 155 -5.38 -1.23 -1.08
N GLU A 156 -5.09 -2.22 -0.22
CA GLU A 156 -5.45 -2.18 1.20
C GLU A 156 -4.79 -1.00 1.91
N LEU A 157 -3.50 -0.76 1.64
CA LEU A 157 -2.76 0.35 2.24
C LEU A 157 -3.30 1.71 1.76
N LYS A 158 -3.66 1.83 0.48
CA LYS A 158 -4.29 3.02 -0.11
C LYS A 158 -5.61 3.37 0.58
N GLU A 159 -6.50 2.40 0.74
CA GLU A 159 -7.78 2.61 1.43
C GLU A 159 -7.58 2.98 2.90
N LYS A 160 -6.66 2.28 3.59
CA LYS A 160 -6.31 2.59 4.99
C LYS A 160 -5.80 4.02 5.15
N LEU A 161 -4.96 4.47 4.22
CA LEU A 161 -4.38 5.78 4.27
C LEU A 161 -5.41 6.89 4.01
N LYS A 162 -6.28 6.67 3.02
CA LYS A 162 -7.43 7.53 2.74
C LYS A 162 -8.34 7.67 3.97
N GLU A 163 -8.66 6.56 4.63
CA GLU A 163 -9.46 6.56 5.85
C GLU A 163 -8.81 7.37 6.98
N LYS A 164 -7.50 7.19 7.20
CA LYS A 164 -6.75 7.96 8.21
C LYS A 164 -6.69 9.46 7.89
N LYS A 165 -6.44 9.81 6.63
CA LYS A 165 -6.42 11.20 6.16
C LYS A 165 -7.77 11.87 6.34
N GLU A 166 -8.86 11.18 5.99
CA GLU A 166 -10.22 11.69 6.16
C GLU A 166 -10.60 11.88 7.64
N LYS A 167 -10.22 10.93 8.51
CA LYS A 167 -10.40 11.06 9.97
C LYS A 167 -9.66 12.28 10.52
N ARG A 168 -8.40 12.50 10.14
CA ARG A 168 -7.63 13.69 10.54
C ARG A 168 -8.31 14.97 10.07
N LYS A 169 -8.74 15.03 8.80
CA LYS A 169 -9.46 16.20 8.26
C LYS A 169 -10.72 16.52 9.06
N LYS A 170 -11.57 15.53 9.33
CA LYS A 170 -12.79 15.69 10.15
C LYS A 170 -12.46 16.18 11.57
N ALA A 171 -11.44 15.60 12.20
CA ALA A 171 -11.00 16.01 13.53
C ALA A 171 -10.49 17.47 13.57
N LEU A 172 -9.80 17.91 12.51
CA LEU A 172 -9.36 19.29 12.36
C LEU A 172 -10.55 20.25 12.18
N GLU A 173 -11.51 19.92 11.32
CA GLU A 173 -12.72 20.74 11.10
C GLU A 173 -13.59 20.86 12.36
N GLU A 174 -13.76 19.76 13.11
CA GLU A 174 -14.49 19.78 14.39
C GLU A 174 -13.76 20.61 15.45
N THR A 175 -12.45 20.42 15.56
CA THR A 175 -11.61 21.21 16.48
C THR A 175 -11.64 22.69 16.13
N GLN A 176 -11.56 23.04 14.84
CA GLN A 176 -11.64 24.44 14.40
C GLN A 176 -12.94 25.11 14.87
N LYS A 177 -14.07 24.41 14.79
CA LYS A 177 -15.37 24.91 15.29
C LYS A 177 -15.34 25.14 16.81
N LYS A 178 -14.75 24.22 17.58
CA LYS A 178 -14.60 24.36 19.03
C LYS A 178 -13.70 25.53 19.39
N PHE A 179 -12.59 25.71 18.68
CA PHE A 179 -11.65 26.80 18.91
C PHE A 179 -12.26 28.17 18.62
N LYS A 180 -13.07 28.30 17.56
CA LYS A 180 -13.89 29.51 17.34
C LYS A 180 -14.87 29.76 18.50
N GLY A 181 -15.36 28.69 19.14
CA GLY A 181 -16.15 28.78 20.37
C GLY A 181 -15.35 29.28 21.57
N TYR A 182 -14.14 28.75 21.80
CA TYR A 182 -13.24 29.23 22.86
C TYR A 182 -12.83 30.68 22.65
N GLN A 183 -12.55 31.07 21.41
CA GLN A 183 -12.22 32.44 21.04
C GLN A 183 -13.33 33.41 21.47
N ARG A 184 -14.59 33.11 21.13
CA ARG A 184 -15.75 33.91 21.57
C ARG A 184 -15.89 33.95 23.08
N GLN A 185 -15.61 32.86 23.80
CA GLN A 185 -15.64 32.83 25.26
C GLN A 185 -14.57 33.75 25.86
N VAL A 186 -13.36 33.76 25.30
CA VAL A 186 -12.28 34.63 25.73
C VAL A 186 -12.57 36.10 25.42
N GLU A 187 -13.13 36.40 24.24
CA GLU A 187 -13.54 37.75 23.84
C GLU A 187 -14.69 38.30 24.69
N SER A 188 -15.67 37.46 25.03
CA SER A 188 -16.82 37.83 25.87
C SER A 188 -16.57 37.75 27.37
N ALA A 189 -15.40 37.25 27.80
CA ALA A 189 -15.03 37.14 29.21
C ALA A 189 -14.80 38.53 29.83
N GLY A 190 -15.89 39.16 30.24
CA GLY A 190 -15.92 40.33 31.11
C GLY A 190 -15.80 39.96 32.60
N GLY A 191 -15.65 40.99 33.42
CA GLY A 191 -15.53 40.87 34.87
C GLY A 191 -15.27 42.23 35.51
N VAL A 192 -15.75 42.41 36.74
CA VAL A 192 -15.61 43.68 37.48
C VAL A 192 -14.15 43.95 37.87
N THR A 193 -13.32 42.91 37.95
CA THR A 193 -11.90 42.98 38.28
C THR A 193 -11.05 42.22 37.25
N HIS A 194 -9.79 42.62 37.12
CA HIS A 194 -8.82 41.97 36.23
C HIS A 194 -8.66 40.47 36.54
N GLY A 195 -8.66 40.09 37.82
CA GLY A 195 -8.59 38.68 38.24
C GLY A 195 -9.82 37.85 37.86
N ALA A 196 -11.03 38.43 37.89
CA ALA A 196 -12.24 37.75 37.43
C ALA A 196 -12.22 37.53 35.91
N GLN A 197 -11.74 38.51 35.15
CA GLN A 197 -11.55 38.39 33.70
C GLN A 197 -10.51 37.30 33.37
N ALA A 198 -9.36 37.30 34.03
CA ALA A 198 -8.31 36.28 33.84
C ALA A 198 -8.80 34.86 34.17
N LYS A 199 -9.59 34.70 35.24
CA LYS A 199 -10.18 33.41 35.62
C LYS A 199 -11.19 32.90 34.58
N ASN A 200 -12.04 33.78 34.06
CA ASN A 200 -13.03 33.42 33.03
C ASN A 200 -12.34 33.01 31.72
N LYS A 201 -11.29 33.73 31.31
CA LYS A 201 -10.48 33.40 30.12
C LYS A 201 -9.69 32.09 30.30
N GLY A 202 -9.14 31.86 31.48
CA GLY A 202 -8.33 30.67 31.77
C GLY A 202 -9.08 29.34 31.69
N GLY A 203 -10.41 29.34 31.84
CA GLY A 203 -11.24 28.14 31.62
C GLY A 203 -11.21 27.67 30.16
N ALA A 204 -11.51 28.58 29.24
CA ALA A 204 -11.45 28.32 27.80
C ALA A 204 -10.01 28.01 27.35
N GLY A 205 -9.00 28.71 27.88
CA GLY A 205 -7.59 28.43 27.58
C GLY A 205 -7.15 27.02 27.97
N LYS A 206 -7.58 26.50 29.12
CA LYS A 206 -7.27 25.11 29.53
C LYS A 206 -7.92 24.07 28.63
N GLN A 207 -9.16 24.31 28.19
CA GLN A 207 -9.86 23.42 27.26
C GLN A 207 -9.16 23.42 25.89
N ALA A 208 -8.87 24.62 25.36
CA ALA A 208 -8.12 24.79 24.12
C ALA A 208 -6.75 24.09 24.19
N TRP A 209 -6.00 24.26 25.27
CA TRP A 209 -4.71 23.60 25.44
C TRP A 209 -4.81 22.07 25.40
N SER A 210 -5.81 21.50 26.09
CA SER A 210 -6.01 20.05 26.09
C SER A 210 -6.33 19.51 24.71
N GLU A 211 -7.20 20.19 23.96
CA GLU A 211 -7.57 19.79 22.60
C GLU A 211 -6.42 19.96 21.60
N ALA A 212 -5.72 21.10 21.65
CA ALA A 212 -4.53 21.33 20.83
C ALA A 212 -3.44 20.29 21.11
N SER A 213 -3.20 19.95 22.38
CA SER A 213 -2.19 18.96 22.78
C SER A 213 -2.48 17.57 22.21
N LYS A 214 -3.75 17.15 22.25
CA LYS A 214 -4.19 15.84 21.71
C LYS A 214 -3.92 15.72 20.21
N LEU A 215 -4.16 16.79 19.46
CA LEU A 215 -3.99 16.82 18.01
C LEU A 215 -2.62 17.29 17.54
N GLY A 216 -1.68 17.56 18.45
CA GLY A 216 -0.34 18.03 18.10
C GLY A 216 -0.29 19.47 17.56
N LEU A 217 -1.30 20.28 17.88
CA LEU A 217 -1.44 21.66 17.40
C LEU A 217 -0.70 22.69 18.26
N LEU A 218 -0.12 22.28 19.39
CA LEU A 218 0.64 23.20 20.23
C LEU A 218 1.95 23.59 19.55
N ASP A 219 2.26 24.88 19.50
CA ASP A 219 3.59 25.38 19.18
C ASP A 219 4.54 25.35 20.38
N ARG A 220 5.85 25.28 20.12
CA ARG A 220 6.91 25.26 21.14
C ARG A 220 7.18 26.65 21.73
N SER A 221 6.75 27.72 21.05
CA SER A 221 7.07 29.11 21.37
C SER A 221 6.12 29.79 22.37
N TYR A 222 5.13 29.09 22.91
CA TYR A 222 4.25 29.65 23.95
C TYR A 222 5.06 29.88 25.24
N SER A 223 5.75 31.02 25.28
CA SER A 223 6.56 31.48 26.39
C SER A 223 5.72 31.59 27.66
N THR A 224 6.27 31.07 28.75
CA THR A 224 5.68 31.01 30.09
C THR A 224 5.58 32.38 30.80
N ASP A 225 5.98 33.46 30.14
CA ASP A 225 6.11 34.81 30.71
C ASP A 225 4.95 35.77 30.39
N THR A 226 3.82 35.27 29.87
CA THR A 226 2.65 36.09 29.50
C THR A 226 1.47 35.89 30.45
N ASP A 227 0.68 36.95 30.68
CA ASP A 227 -0.53 36.91 31.51
C ASP A 227 -1.46 35.76 31.08
N THR A 228 -2.18 35.15 32.03
CA THR A 228 -3.02 33.96 31.76
C THR A 228 -4.09 34.19 30.67
N SER A 229 -4.55 35.44 30.52
CA SER A 229 -5.42 35.85 29.42
C SER A 229 -4.74 35.74 28.06
N ASP A 230 -3.49 36.14 27.99
CA ASP A 230 -2.71 36.25 26.75
C ASP A 230 -2.25 34.87 26.31
N MET A 231 -1.91 34.01 27.27
CA MET A 231 -1.65 32.59 27.02
C MET A 231 -2.88 31.87 26.43
N SER A 232 -4.08 32.17 26.94
CA SER A 232 -5.33 31.55 26.46
C SER A 232 -5.63 31.93 25.01
N SER A 233 -5.53 33.22 24.67
CA SER A 233 -5.70 33.70 23.29
C SER A 233 -4.63 33.14 22.37
N GLY A 234 -3.35 33.15 22.77
CA GLY A 234 -2.24 32.66 21.94
C GLY A 234 -2.34 31.17 21.60
N ILE A 235 -2.79 30.33 22.54
CA ILE A 235 -3.06 28.91 22.28
C ILE A 235 -4.19 28.75 21.26
N ILE A 236 -5.27 29.51 21.41
CA ILE A 236 -6.44 29.43 20.52
C ILE A 236 -6.06 29.87 19.11
N GLU A 237 -5.44 31.05 18.99
CA GLU A 237 -5.04 31.64 17.70
C GLU A 237 -4.00 30.76 16.99
N GLY A 238 -2.95 30.32 17.69
CA GLY A 238 -1.91 29.50 17.07
C GLY A 238 -2.43 28.12 16.62
N ALA A 239 -3.34 27.50 17.37
CA ALA A 239 -3.97 26.26 16.94
C ALA A 239 -4.93 26.46 15.75
N LEU A 240 -5.69 27.56 15.73
CA LEU A 240 -6.54 27.91 14.57
C LEU A 240 -5.69 28.10 13.32
N GLN A 241 -4.57 28.83 13.43
CA GLN A 241 -3.65 29.04 12.33
C GLN A 241 -3.10 27.71 11.79
N LYS A 242 -2.60 26.82 12.66
CA LYS A 242 -2.09 25.51 12.22
C LYS A 242 -3.16 24.63 11.57
N ILE A 243 -4.39 24.66 12.09
CA ILE A 243 -5.50 23.94 11.48
C ILE A 243 -5.76 24.46 10.06
N GLU A 244 -5.76 25.79 9.88
CA GLU A 244 -5.98 26.42 8.57
C GLU A 244 -4.85 26.10 7.59
N GLU A 245 -3.59 26.12 8.04
CA GLU A 245 -2.42 25.72 7.25
C GLU A 245 -2.55 24.26 6.76
N GLU A 246 -2.79 23.29 7.67
CA GLU A 246 -2.93 21.87 7.30
C GLU A 246 -4.12 21.63 6.35
N LEU A 247 -5.26 22.32 6.54
CA LEU A 247 -6.43 22.15 5.68
C LEU A 247 -6.23 22.78 4.30
N LYS A 248 -5.52 23.91 4.22
CA LYS A 248 -5.26 24.63 2.96
C LYS A 248 -4.32 23.85 2.05
N GLU A 249 -3.27 23.22 2.60
CA GLU A 249 -2.32 22.42 1.82
C GLU A 249 -3.01 21.30 1.03
N ILE A 250 -4.03 20.64 1.61
CA ILE A 250 -4.83 19.65 0.89
C ILE A 250 -5.60 20.26 -0.27
N GLU A 251 -6.18 21.44 -0.08
CA GLU A 251 -6.98 22.10 -1.12
C GLU A 251 -6.10 22.44 -2.33
N GLU A 252 -4.86 22.90 -2.09
CA GLU A 252 -3.90 23.16 -3.16
C GLU A 252 -3.42 21.88 -3.86
N GLU A 253 -3.17 20.79 -3.13
CA GLU A 253 -2.85 19.49 -3.73
C GLU A 253 -3.98 18.96 -4.62
N SER A 254 -5.24 19.11 -4.19
CA SER A 254 -6.39 18.67 -4.98
C SER A 254 -6.51 19.43 -6.30
N LYS A 255 -6.32 20.76 -6.28
CA LYS A 255 -6.34 21.61 -7.49
C LYS A 255 -5.18 21.29 -8.44
N SER A 256 -3.99 21.03 -7.92
CA SER A 256 -2.82 20.62 -8.72
C SER A 256 -3.02 19.26 -9.40
N SER A 257 -3.73 18.33 -8.76
CA SER A 257 -4.03 17.02 -9.33
C SER A 257 -5.10 17.05 -10.43
N GLU A 258 -6.03 18.00 -10.40
CA GLU A 258 -7.05 18.21 -11.45
C GLU A 258 -6.43 18.81 -12.72
N GLN A 259 -5.51 19.76 -12.59
CA GLN A 259 -4.83 20.37 -13.74
C GLN A 259 -3.87 19.43 -14.48
N LYS A 260 -3.44 18.32 -13.88
CA LYS A 260 -2.62 17.29 -14.55
C LYS A 260 -3.43 16.27 -15.35
N LYS A 261 -4.76 16.33 -15.29
CA LYS A 261 -5.67 15.40 -16.00
C LYS A 261 -6.34 16.01 -17.24
N GLU A 262 -6.16 17.31 -17.49
CA GLU A 262 -6.51 18.00 -18.75
C GLU A 262 -5.32 18.05 -19.72
#